data_AF-Q5BSP7-F1
#
_entry.id   AF-Q5BSP7-F1
#
_cell.length_a   1.000
_cell.length_b   1.000
_cell.length_c   1.000
_cell.angle_alpha   90.00
_cell.angle_beta   90.00
_cell.angle_gamma   90.00
#
_symmetry.space_group_name_H-M   'P 1'
#
loop_
_entity.id
_entity.type
_entity.pdbx_description
1 polymer ?
#
loop_
_entity_poly.entity_id
_entity_poly.type
_entity_poly.pdbx_seq_one_letter_code
_entity_poly.pdbx_strand_id
1 'polypeptide(L)'
;MSWPFFHTPDPVKFPAAKSLDNAFNLPSVIINLKGKVYKTLGDFSFDMNRLFTKSRLIYPKDTPEFNCTEIIEALFIQKMKQFKEENL
;
A
#
# COMPACT_ATOMS: atom_id res chain seq x y z
N MET A 1 6.17 10.94 2.76
CA MET A 1 4.91 11.16 2.01
C MET A 1 4.14 9.85 1.89
N SER A 2 3.73 9.22 3.00
CA SER A 2 2.99 7.93 2.99
C SER A 2 1.81 7.94 3.96
N TRP A 3 1.40 9.13 4.41
CA TRP A 3 0.34 9.36 5.39
C TRP A 3 -1.01 8.68 5.05
N PRO A 4 -1.45 8.52 3.77
CA PRO A 4 -2.73 7.89 3.46
C PRO A 4 -2.79 6.39 3.80
N PHE A 5 -1.65 5.78 4.12
CA PHE A 5 -1.55 4.35 4.44
C PHE A 5 -1.42 4.06 5.94
N PHE A 6 -1.40 5.07 6.81
CA PHE A 6 -1.25 4.87 8.27
C PHE A 6 -2.58 4.86 9.02
N HIS A 7 -3.62 5.45 8.45
CA HIS A 7 -4.91 5.65 9.10
C HIS A 7 -6.04 5.13 8.24
N THR A 8 -7.13 4.72 8.89
CA THR A 8 -8.37 4.41 8.20
C THR A 8 -8.86 5.68 7.48
N PRO A 9 -9.20 5.61 6.19
CA PRO A 9 -9.76 6.74 5.48
C PRO A 9 -11.07 7.20 6.11
N ASP A 10 -11.31 8.51 6.15
CA ASP A 10 -12.57 9.06 6.64
C ASP A 10 -13.73 8.65 5.72
N PRO A 11 -14.71 7.85 6.18
CA PRO A 11 -15.81 7.37 5.36
C PRO A 11 -16.85 8.45 5.03
N VAL A 12 -16.81 9.62 5.68
CA VAL A 12 -17.62 10.78 5.32
C VAL A 12 -17.00 11.49 4.12
N LYS A 13 -15.68 11.72 4.17
CA LYS A 13 -14.91 12.31 3.05
C LYS A 13 -14.81 11.37 1.85
N PHE A 14 -14.66 10.07 2.11
CA PHE A 14 -14.48 9.03 1.10
C PHE A 14 -15.50 7.90 1.27
N PRO A 15 -16.69 8.02 0.67
CA PRO A 15 -17.76 7.02 0.82
C PRO A 15 -17.35 5.59 0.43
N ALA A 16 -16.44 5.43 -0.53
CA ALA A 16 -15.88 4.14 -0.94
C ALA A 16 -15.11 3.41 0.18
N ALA A 17 -14.65 4.12 1.22
CA ALA A 17 -14.04 3.50 2.38
C ALA A 17 -15.04 2.67 3.21
N LYS A 18 -16.35 2.92 3.09
CA LYS A 18 -17.39 2.14 3.81
C LYS A 18 -17.60 0.74 3.26
N SER A 19 -17.35 0.55 1.96
CA SER A 19 -17.62 -0.71 1.24
C SER A 19 -16.39 -1.61 1.13
N LEU A 20 -15.21 -1.10 1.48
CA LEU A 20 -13.96 -1.85 1.45
C LEU A 20 -13.58 -2.29 2.85
N ASP A 21 -13.43 -3.60 3.06
CA ASP A 21 -12.97 -4.15 4.33
C ASP A 21 -11.68 -3.46 4.80
N ASN A 22 -11.77 -2.88 6.00
CA ASN A 22 -10.80 -2.01 6.69
C ASN A 22 -9.41 -2.62 6.89
N ALA A 23 -9.22 -3.91 6.57
CA ALA A 23 -8.03 -4.65 6.90
C ALA A 23 -7.04 -4.68 5.72
N PHE A 24 -6.30 -3.58 5.53
CA PHE A 24 -4.87 -3.62 5.21
C PHE A 24 -4.29 -2.19 5.19
N ASN A 25 -3.35 -1.90 6.08
CA ASN A 25 -2.64 -0.61 6.14
C ASN A 25 -1.13 -0.86 6.23
N LEU A 26 -0.32 0.19 6.04
CA LEU A 26 1.13 0.06 6.05
C LEU A 26 1.68 -0.45 7.40
N PRO A 27 1.17 -0.01 8.57
CA PRO A 27 1.52 -0.62 9.85
C PRO A 27 1.33 -2.14 9.90
N SER A 28 0.21 -2.67 9.37
CA SER A 28 -0.04 -4.12 9.31
C SER A 28 0.98 -4.84 8.43
N VAL A 29 1.33 -4.28 7.26
CA VAL A 29 2.41 -4.82 6.41
C VAL A 29 3.73 -4.90 7.17
N ILE A 30 4.08 -3.82 7.88
CA ILE A 30 5.33 -3.74 8.64
C ILE A 30 5.36 -4.78 9.76
N ILE A 31 4.24 -4.98 10.46
CA ILE A 31 4.10 -6.02 11.48
C ILE A 31 4.31 -7.40 10.87
N ASN A 32 3.66 -7.69 9.75
CA ASN A 32 3.80 -8.98 9.04
C ASN A 32 5.24 -9.22 8.55
N LEU A 33 5.89 -8.18 8.04
CA LEU A 33 7.28 -8.24 7.61
C LEU A 33 8.22 -8.56 8.78
N LYS A 34 8.09 -7.81 9.90
CA LYS A 34 8.89 -8.04 11.12
C LYS A 34 8.60 -9.40 11.75
N GLY A 35 7.36 -9.85 11.68
CA GLY A 35 6.92 -11.16 12.16
C GLY A 35 7.31 -12.33 11.25
N LYS A 36 8.04 -12.09 10.15
CA LYS A 36 8.43 -13.11 9.16
C LYS A 36 7.24 -13.90 8.61
N VAL A 37 6.08 -13.23 8.46
CA VAL A 37 4.87 -13.80 7.86
C VAL A 37 5.11 -14.08 6.38
N TYR A 38 5.71 -13.12 5.67
CA TYR A 38 6.11 -13.27 4.28
C TYR A 38 7.25 -14.28 4.14
N LYS A 39 7.03 -15.33 3.35
CA LYS A 39 8.02 -16.39 3.08
C LYS A 39 8.80 -16.11 1.80
N THR A 40 8.18 -15.39 0.88
CA THR A 40 8.79 -14.97 -0.37
C THR A 40 8.68 -13.47 -0.57
N LEU A 41 9.55 -12.92 -1.43
CA LEU A 41 9.43 -11.56 -1.93
C LEU A 41 8.09 -11.35 -2.67
N GLY A 42 7.54 -12.42 -3.26
CA GLY A 42 6.23 -12.42 -3.91
C GLY A 42 5.08 -12.17 -2.92
N ASP A 43 5.11 -12.79 -1.74
CA ASP A 43 4.08 -12.61 -0.70
C ASP A 43 4.02 -11.15 -0.25
N PHE A 44 5.19 -10.57 0.03
CA PHE A 44 5.29 -9.16 0.40
C PHE A 44 4.83 -8.23 -0.74
N SER A 45 5.21 -8.54 -1.99
CA SER A 45 4.79 -7.76 -3.15
C SER A 45 3.28 -7.80 -3.38
N PHE A 46 2.67 -8.96 -3.17
CA PHE A 46 1.23 -9.14 -3.32
C PHE A 46 0.45 -8.24 -2.36
N ASP A 47 0.86 -8.23 -1.09
CA ASP A 47 0.24 -7.41 -0.05
C ASP A 47 0.43 -5.91 -0.30
N MET A 48 1.61 -5.48 -0.73
CA MET A 48 1.85 -4.09 -1.13
C MET A 48 0.99 -3.68 -2.33
N ASN A 49 0.87 -4.52 -3.36
CA ASN A 49 0.01 -4.25 -4.51
C ASN A 49 -1.48 -4.17 -4.13
N ARG A 50 -1.92 -5.01 -3.18
CA ARG A 50 -3.28 -4.95 -2.63
C ARG A 50 -3.52 -3.64 -1.89
N LEU A 51 -2.53 -3.13 -1.16
CA LEU A 51 -2.57 -1.82 -0.50
C LEU A 51 -2.78 -0.70 -1.53
N PHE A 52 -1.96 -0.63 -2.59
CA PHE A 52 -2.08 0.40 -3.63
C PHE A 52 -3.40 0.31 -4.39
N THR A 53 -3.82 -0.90 -4.75
CA THR A 53 -5.09 -1.12 -5.46
C THR A 53 -6.27 -0.64 -4.64
N LYS A 54 -6.32 -0.96 -3.33
CA LYS A 54 -7.37 -0.45 -2.44
C LYS A 54 -7.34 1.07 -2.34
N SER A 55 -6.16 1.67 -2.20
CA SER A 55 -6.05 3.14 -2.13
C SER A 55 -6.62 3.83 -3.37
N ARG A 56 -6.40 3.29 -4.58
CA ARG A 56 -7.01 3.83 -5.81
C ARG A 56 -8.52 3.63 -5.92
N LEU A 57 -9.08 2.64 -5.21
CA LEU A 57 -10.53 2.45 -5.12
C LEU A 57 -11.18 3.42 -4.12
N ILE A 58 -10.43 3.87 -3.12
CA ILE A 58 -10.93 4.75 -2.05
C ILE A 58 -10.79 6.23 -2.45
N TYR A 59 -9.61 6.59 -2.96
CA TYR A 59 -9.23 7.98 -3.20
C TYR A 59 -9.50 8.40 -4.66
N PRO A 60 -10.25 9.48 -4.92
CA PRO A 60 -10.40 10.03 -6.26
C PRO A 60 -9.08 10.54 -6.85
N LYS A 61 -8.93 10.51 -8.18
CA LYS A 61 -7.67 10.81 -8.90
C LYS A 61 -7.11 12.21 -8.65
N ASP A 62 -7.97 13.17 -8.37
CA ASP A 62 -7.65 14.58 -8.12
C ASP A 62 -7.26 14.86 -6.66
N THR A 63 -7.17 13.83 -5.81
CA THR A 63 -6.82 13.99 -4.40
C THR A 63 -5.31 13.83 -4.13
N PRO A 64 -4.78 14.55 -3.13
CA PRO A 64 -3.41 14.34 -2.66
C PRO A 64 -3.13 12.89 -2.23
N GLU A 65 -4.13 12.18 -1.70
CA GLU A 65 -4.06 10.78 -1.29
C GLU A 65 -3.83 9.84 -2.49
N PHE A 66 -4.50 10.08 -3.61
CA PHE A 66 -4.28 9.34 -4.85
C PHE A 66 -2.88 9.62 -5.42
N ASN A 67 -2.48 10.90 -5.52
CA ASN A 67 -1.14 11.25 -5.99
C ASN A 67 -0.03 10.64 -5.11
N CYS A 68 -0.24 10.65 -3.79
CA CYS A 68 0.65 9.98 -2.85
C CYS A 68 0.73 8.46 -3.09
N THR A 69 -0.37 7.83 -3.50
CA THR A 69 -0.41 6.40 -3.82
C THR A 69 0.48 6.07 -5.01
N GLU A 70 0.38 6.85 -6.08
CA GLU A 70 1.19 6.66 -7.30
C GLU A 70 2.69 6.85 -7.04
N ILE A 71 3.06 7.88 -6.24
CA ILE A 71 4.45 8.15 -5.89
C ILE A 71 5.05 6.99 -5.07
N ILE A 72 4.32 6.51 -4.05
CA ILE A 72 4.83 5.43 -3.19
C ILE A 72 4.92 4.11 -3.94
N GLU A 73 3.97 3.79 -4.82
CA GLU A 73 4.04 2.58 -5.64
C GLU A 73 5.21 2.64 -6.63
N ALA A 74 5.45 3.77 -7.29
CA ALA A 74 6.59 3.94 -8.18
C ALA A 74 7.92 3.71 -7.44
N LEU A 75 8.06 4.29 -6.24
CA LEU A 75 9.21 4.07 -5.36
C LEU A 75 9.33 2.60 -4.94
N PHE A 76 8.22 1.95 -4.61
CA PHE A 76 8.19 0.53 -4.27
C PHE A 76 8.70 -0.32 -5.44
N ILE A 77 8.17 -0.13 -6.65
CA ILE A 77 8.59 -0.87 -7.86
C ILE A 77 10.08 -0.66 -8.12
N GLN A 78 10.58 0.57 -8.01
CA GLN A 78 11.99 0.88 -8.18
C GLN A 78 12.85 0.10 -7.17
N LYS A 79 12.45 0.07 -5.88
CA LYS A 79 13.17 -0.65 -4.84
C LYS A 79 13.12 -2.17 -5.01
N MET A 80 12.00 -2.69 -5.50
CA MET A 80 11.86 -4.11 -5.81
C MET A 80 12.75 -4.54 -6.98
N LYS A 81 12.91 -3.70 -8.00
CA LYS A 81 13.83 -3.94 -9.12
C LYS A 81 15.29 -3.92 -8.63
N GLN A 82 15.68 -2.87 -7.92
CA GLN A 82 17.00 -2.74 -7.32
C GLN A 82 17.35 -3.96 -6.45
N PHE A 83 16.43 -4.37 -5.56
CA PHE A 83 16.66 -5.53 -4.70
C PHE A 83 16.87 -6.83 -5.48
N LYS A 84 16.13 -7.05 -6.57
CA LYS A 84 16.31 -8.22 -7.42
C LYS A 84 17.68 -8.20 -8.09
N GLU A 85 18.11 -7.06 -8.62
CA GLU A 85 19.41 -6.91 -9.28
C GLU A 85 20.59 -7.13 -8.32
N GLU A 86 20.47 -6.71 -7.06
CA GLU A 86 21.52 -6.88 -6.03
C GLU A 86 21.60 -8.31 -5.46
N ASN A 87 20.58 -9.14 -5.67
CA ASN A 87 20.49 -10.50 -5.11
C ASN A 87 20.40 -11.59 -6.21
N LEU A 88 20.72 -11.22 -7.45
CA LEU A 88 20.94 -12.09 -8.61
C LEU A 88 22.45 -12.31 -8.79
#